data_AF-A0A8I2FUL9-F1
#
_entry.id   AF-A0A8I2FUL9-F1
#
_cell.length_a   1.000
_cell.length_b   1.000
_cell.length_c   1.000
_cell.angle_alpha   90.00
_cell.angle_beta   90.00
_cell.angle_gamma   90.00
#
_symmetry.space_group_name_H-M   'P 1'
#
loop_
_entity.id
_entity.type
_entity.pdbx_description
1 polymer ?
#
loop_
_entity_poly.entity_id
_entity_poly.type
_entity_poly.pdbx_seq_one_letter_code
_entity_poly.pdbx_strand_id
1 'polypeptide(L)'
;LCSYDEAYTIPSKKAAKISLRTMQILADEMGLTDTVDPLAGSYYVEWLTNEMEKRIVECMKKVEEKGGMIKAVESGYIQEEVSYQAYLYEKRIQSGEIIKIGVNKYVTEDKVDREVEFHPFNPEAAEVQKKRLQKVKSSRDEAKVKEALSELKQAAQTDDNLMPCILKAVRCYTTLGEITGIFKDVFGEFKEPAAFSKNQE
;
A
#
# COMPACT_ATOMS: atom_id res chain seq x y z
N LEU A 1 -3.76 -4.98 13.43
CA LEU A 1 -4.71 -3.90 13.76
C LEU A 1 -4.00 -2.56 13.60
N CYS A 2 -4.67 -1.55 13.05
CA CYS A 2 -4.13 -0.18 13.04
C CYS A 2 -4.05 0.36 14.48
N SER A 3 -3.18 1.36 14.69
CA SER A 3 -3.02 2.00 16.00
C SER A 3 -4.01 3.16 16.16
N TYR A 4 -4.29 3.58 17.39
CA TYR A 4 -5.25 4.67 17.62
C TYR A 4 -4.75 6.04 17.12
N ASP A 5 -3.44 6.19 16.90
CA ASP A 5 -2.75 7.39 16.42
C ASP A 5 -2.53 7.41 14.89
N GLU A 6 -3.10 6.45 14.14
CA GLU A 6 -2.94 6.29 12.69
C GLU A 6 -3.27 7.56 11.89
N ALA A 7 -4.24 8.36 12.35
CA ALA A 7 -4.62 9.61 11.70
C ALA A 7 -3.57 10.73 11.85
N TYR A 8 -2.56 10.56 12.70
CA TYR A 8 -1.59 11.59 13.07
C TYR A 8 -0.14 11.24 12.71
N THR A 9 0.31 10.02 12.99
CA THR A 9 1.74 9.66 12.88
C THR A 9 1.93 8.16 12.65
N ILE A 10 3.16 7.77 12.28
CA ILE A 10 3.54 6.37 12.35
C ILE A 10 3.50 5.90 13.82
N PRO A 11 3.06 4.66 14.11
CA PRO A 11 2.67 4.28 15.46
C PRO A 11 3.74 4.51 16.53
N SER A 12 3.34 5.15 17.63
CA SER A 12 4.16 5.21 18.85
C SER A 12 4.31 3.82 19.49
N LYS A 13 5.33 3.63 20.34
CA LYS A 13 5.51 2.36 21.07
C LYS A 13 4.29 1.97 21.91
N LYS A 14 3.62 2.96 22.49
CA LYS A 14 2.41 2.76 23.29
C LYS A 14 1.24 2.33 22.40
N ALA A 15 1.00 3.03 21.30
CA ALA A 15 -0.10 2.72 20.40
C ALA A 15 0.07 1.37 19.70
N ALA A 16 1.28 1.05 19.24
CA ALA A 16 1.61 -0.26 18.70
C ALA A 16 1.40 -1.39 19.72
N LYS A 17 1.76 -1.15 20.99
CA LYS A 17 1.51 -2.12 22.08
C LYS A 17 0.02 -2.34 22.32
N ILE A 18 -0.79 -1.28 22.30
CA ILE A 18 -2.25 -1.40 22.43
C ILE A 18 -2.80 -2.25 21.28
N SER A 19 -2.45 -1.93 20.04
CA SER A 19 -2.87 -2.71 18.87
C SER A 19 -2.47 -4.19 18.96
N LEU A 20 -1.24 -4.48 19.39
CA LEU A 20 -0.77 -5.85 19.61
C LEU A 20 -1.57 -6.56 20.71
N ARG A 21 -1.80 -5.89 21.85
CA ARG A 21 -2.58 -6.45 22.97
C ARG A 21 -4.03 -6.68 22.56
N THR A 22 -4.63 -5.83 21.72
CA THR A 22 -5.94 -6.09 21.15
C THR A 22 -5.95 -7.40 20.36
N MET A 23 -4.98 -7.64 19.47
CA MET A 23 -4.88 -8.92 18.75
C MET A 23 -4.72 -10.11 19.70
N GLN A 24 -3.93 -9.97 20.77
CA GLN A 24 -3.72 -11.05 21.75
C GLN A 24 -4.99 -11.35 22.55
N ILE A 25 -5.74 -10.33 22.94
CA ILE A 25 -7.05 -10.52 23.60
C ILE A 25 -8.02 -11.23 22.64
N LEU A 26 -8.08 -10.81 21.38
CA LEU A 26 -8.90 -11.49 20.35
C LEU A 26 -8.52 -12.96 20.20
N ALA A 27 -7.22 -13.28 20.22
CA ALA A 27 -6.71 -14.63 19.97
C ALA A 27 -6.81 -15.56 21.19
N ASP A 28 -6.36 -15.10 22.35
CA ASP A 28 -6.12 -15.93 23.55
C ASP A 28 -7.25 -15.83 24.58
N GLU A 29 -7.99 -14.71 24.65
CA GLU A 29 -9.01 -14.48 25.68
C GLU A 29 -10.44 -14.58 25.15
N MET A 30 -10.68 -14.22 23.89
CA MET A 30 -12.03 -14.18 23.31
C MET A 30 -12.51 -15.51 22.71
N GLY A 31 -11.64 -16.51 22.60
CA GLY A 31 -11.98 -17.82 22.03
C GLY A 31 -12.26 -17.80 20.51
N LEU A 32 -11.87 -16.73 19.80
CA LEU A 32 -12.09 -16.63 18.35
C LEU A 32 -11.31 -17.69 17.56
N THR A 33 -10.28 -18.28 18.15
CA THR A 33 -9.44 -19.32 17.53
C THR A 33 -9.90 -20.73 17.89
N ASP A 34 -10.91 -20.88 18.74
CA ASP A 34 -11.37 -22.19 19.24
C ASP A 34 -12.17 -22.99 18.20
N THR A 35 -12.74 -22.31 17.20
CA THR A 35 -13.55 -22.93 16.15
C THR A 35 -13.29 -22.28 14.80
N VAL A 36 -13.17 -23.11 13.76
CA VAL A 36 -13.01 -22.63 12.39
C VAL A 36 -14.35 -22.13 11.87
N ASP A 37 -14.35 -20.92 11.31
CA ASP A 37 -15.52 -20.25 10.72
C ASP A 37 -16.79 -20.28 11.61
N PRO A 38 -16.77 -19.59 12.77
CA PRO A 38 -17.89 -19.60 13.71
C PRO A 38 -19.17 -18.95 13.15
N LEU A 39 -19.10 -18.29 11.99
CA LEU A 39 -20.25 -17.67 11.34
C LEU A 39 -20.90 -18.57 10.27
N ALA A 40 -20.29 -19.72 9.96
CA ALA A 40 -20.82 -20.69 9.01
C ALA A 40 -22.25 -21.11 9.36
N GLY A 41 -23.12 -21.15 8.36
CA GLY A 41 -24.54 -21.50 8.52
C GLY A 41 -25.43 -20.35 9.03
N SER A 42 -24.87 -19.19 9.36
CA SER A 42 -25.68 -17.99 9.62
C SER A 42 -26.37 -17.55 8.34
N TYR A 43 -27.69 -17.69 8.27
CA TYR A 43 -28.49 -17.35 7.08
C TYR A 43 -28.16 -15.96 6.51
N TYR A 44 -27.96 -14.96 7.38
CA TYR A 44 -27.64 -13.61 6.95
C TYR A 44 -26.23 -13.50 6.37
N VAL A 45 -25.22 -14.07 7.04
CA VAL A 45 -23.83 -14.02 6.59
C VAL A 45 -23.66 -14.81 5.31
N GLU A 46 -24.25 -16.01 5.23
CA GLU A 46 -24.22 -16.84 4.02
C GLU A 46 -24.89 -16.15 2.83
N TRP A 47 -26.05 -15.53 3.04
CA TRP A 47 -26.70 -14.75 2.00
C TRP A 47 -25.83 -13.56 1.57
N LEU A 48 -25.24 -12.83 2.51
CA LEU A 48 -24.37 -11.69 2.22
C LEU A 48 -23.10 -12.11 1.48
N THR A 49 -22.51 -13.25 1.83
CA THR A 49 -21.36 -13.86 1.14
C THR A 49 -21.70 -14.14 -0.31
N ASN A 50 -22.83 -14.80 -0.57
CA ASN A 50 -23.30 -15.10 -1.94
C ASN A 50 -23.59 -13.83 -2.75
N GLU A 51 -24.16 -12.80 -2.11
CA GLU A 51 -24.45 -11.53 -2.77
C GLU A 51 -23.16 -10.76 -3.11
N MET A 52 -22.18 -10.79 -2.22
CA MET A 52 -20.86 -10.19 -2.46
C MET A 52 -20.12 -10.90 -3.59
N GLU A 53 -20.14 -12.24 -3.62
CA GLU A 53 -19.55 -13.03 -4.70
C GLU A 53 -20.12 -12.65 -6.08
N LYS A 54 -21.46 -12.61 -6.20
CA LYS A 54 -22.12 -12.22 -7.46
C LYS A 54 -21.63 -10.87 -7.95
N ARG A 55 -21.57 -9.87 -7.06
CA ARG A 55 -21.10 -8.52 -7.40
C ARG A 55 -19.63 -8.48 -7.76
N ILE A 56 -18.78 -9.27 -7.10
CA ILE A 56 -17.36 -9.42 -7.47
C ILE A 56 -17.24 -9.97 -8.90
N VAL A 57 -17.98 -11.03 -9.21
CA VAL A 57 -17.98 -11.63 -10.56
C VAL A 57 -18.48 -10.65 -11.63
N GLU A 58 -19.49 -9.84 -11.32
CA GLU A 58 -19.95 -8.76 -12.20
C GLU A 58 -18.87 -7.70 -12.42
N CYS A 59 -18.18 -7.26 -11.36
CA CYS A 59 -17.05 -6.33 -11.48
C CYS A 59 -15.92 -6.91 -12.33
N MET A 60 -15.60 -8.21 -12.17
CA MET A 60 -14.61 -8.90 -12.99
C MET A 60 -15.01 -8.90 -14.48
N LYS A 61 -16.29 -9.15 -14.79
CA LYS A 61 -16.80 -9.08 -16.16
C LYS A 61 -16.65 -7.69 -16.77
N LYS A 62 -16.96 -6.62 -16.02
CA LYS A 62 -16.77 -5.23 -16.49
C LYS A 62 -15.30 -4.92 -16.83
N VAL A 63 -14.36 -5.45 -16.05
CA VAL A 63 -12.92 -5.31 -16.33
C VAL A 63 -12.53 -6.10 -17.58
N GLU A 64 -13.06 -7.31 -17.74
CA GLU A 64 -12.80 -8.15 -18.91
C GLU A 64 -13.34 -7.51 -20.21
N GLU A 65 -14.55 -6.93 -20.17
CA GLU A 65 -15.16 -6.18 -21.28
C GLU A 65 -14.33 -4.96 -21.71
N LYS A 66 -13.56 -4.37 -20.78
CA LYS A 66 -12.60 -3.29 -21.06
C LYS A 66 -11.26 -3.79 -21.60
N GLY A 67 -11.16 -5.09 -21.89
CA GLY A 67 -9.98 -5.73 -22.45
C GLY A 67 -8.94 -6.15 -21.40
N GLY A 68 -9.40 -6.40 -20.17
CA GLY A 68 -8.61 -6.91 -19.06
C GLY A 68 -7.99 -5.82 -18.18
N MET A 69 -7.40 -6.25 -17.06
CA MET A 69 -6.92 -5.34 -16.00
C MET A 69 -5.83 -4.38 -16.48
N ILE A 70 -4.91 -4.84 -17.35
CA ILE A 70 -3.82 -4.00 -17.86
C ILE A 70 -4.39 -2.80 -18.63
N LYS A 71 -5.27 -3.06 -19.60
CA LYS A 71 -5.92 -2.00 -20.39
C LYS A 71 -6.79 -1.09 -19.53
N ALA A 72 -7.48 -1.65 -18.53
CA ALA A 72 -8.30 -0.87 -17.61
C ALA A 72 -7.47 0.11 -16.74
N VAL A 73 -6.25 -0.27 -16.37
CA VAL A 73 -5.31 0.62 -15.66
C VAL A 73 -4.69 1.64 -16.61
N GLU A 74 -4.28 1.22 -17.82
CA GLU A 74 -3.73 2.12 -18.85
C GLU A 74 -4.75 3.19 -19.29
N SER A 75 -6.03 2.83 -19.34
CA SER A 75 -7.10 3.76 -19.70
C SER A 75 -7.53 4.68 -18.54
N GLY A 76 -7.02 4.45 -17.32
CA GLY A 76 -7.42 5.20 -16.12
C GLY A 76 -8.78 4.80 -15.52
N TYR A 77 -9.42 3.74 -16.01
CA TYR A 77 -10.77 3.36 -15.59
C TYR A 77 -10.83 2.94 -14.11
N ILE A 78 -9.83 2.18 -13.64
CA ILE A 78 -9.78 1.71 -12.26
C ILE A 78 -9.62 2.90 -11.29
N GLN A 79 -8.76 3.85 -11.65
CA GLN A 79 -8.49 5.05 -10.86
C GLN A 79 -9.73 5.94 -10.77
N GLU A 80 -10.45 6.07 -11.88
CA GLU A 80 -11.72 6.80 -11.93
C GLU A 80 -12.77 6.15 -11.02
N GLU A 81 -12.98 4.83 -11.12
CA GLU A 81 -13.96 4.11 -10.30
C GLU A 81 -13.64 4.25 -8.79
N VAL A 82 -12.38 4.05 -8.40
CA VAL A 82 -11.95 4.20 -6.99
C VAL A 82 -12.16 5.64 -6.51
N SER A 83 -11.79 6.64 -7.31
CA SER A 83 -11.96 8.05 -6.98
C SER A 83 -13.43 8.43 -6.84
N TYR A 84 -14.28 7.91 -7.73
CA TYR A 84 -15.72 8.12 -7.68
C TYR A 84 -16.35 7.52 -6.42
N GLN A 85 -16.00 6.28 -6.06
CA GLN A 85 -16.48 5.67 -4.81
C GLN A 85 -16.00 6.45 -3.58
N ALA A 86 -14.75 6.92 -3.57
CA ALA A 86 -14.22 7.77 -2.50
C ALA A 86 -15.00 9.09 -2.38
N TYR A 87 -15.33 9.73 -3.51
CA TYR A 87 -16.16 10.93 -3.55
C TYR A 87 -17.57 10.67 -3.01
N LEU A 88 -18.23 9.60 -3.44
CA LEU A 88 -19.57 9.24 -2.93
C LEU A 88 -19.53 8.96 -1.43
N TYR A 89 -18.52 8.23 -0.96
CA TYR A 89 -18.35 7.95 0.47
C TYR A 89 -18.19 9.23 1.30
N GLU A 90 -17.33 10.15 0.84
CA GLU A 90 -17.13 11.44 1.50
C GLU A 90 -18.41 12.30 1.48
N LYS A 91 -19.12 12.34 0.35
CA LYS A 91 -20.42 13.03 0.23
C LYS A 91 -21.47 12.46 1.21
N ARG A 92 -21.49 11.13 1.40
CA ARG A 92 -22.36 10.47 2.37
C ARG A 92 -21.98 10.77 3.82
N ILE A 93 -20.70 10.92 4.13
CA ILE A 93 -20.25 11.40 5.44
C ILE A 93 -20.69 12.85 5.67
N GLN A 94 -20.48 13.73 4.69
CA GLN A 94 -20.82 15.15 4.82
C GLN A 94 -22.32 15.40 4.93
N SER A 95 -23.13 14.64 4.20
CA SER A 95 -24.60 14.70 4.30
C SER A 95 -25.16 14.08 5.58
N GLY A 96 -24.35 13.31 6.31
CA GLY A 96 -24.76 12.60 7.53
C GLY A 96 -25.47 11.26 7.28
N GLU A 97 -25.56 10.81 6.03
CA GLU A 97 -26.06 9.47 5.68
C GLU A 97 -25.18 8.39 6.32
N ILE A 98 -23.85 8.56 6.24
CA ILE A 98 -22.87 7.74 6.96
C ILE A 98 -22.50 8.46 8.25
N ILE A 99 -22.88 7.88 9.38
CA ILE A 99 -22.57 8.43 10.70
C ILE A 99 -21.11 8.10 11.07
N LYS A 100 -20.31 9.15 11.33
CA LYS A 100 -18.94 9.06 11.82
C LYS A 100 -18.84 9.77 13.17
N ILE A 101 -18.83 8.98 14.24
CA ILE A 101 -18.82 9.47 15.63
C ILE A 101 -17.59 10.34 15.88
N GLY A 102 -17.80 11.52 16.47
CA GLY A 102 -16.76 12.51 16.75
C GLY A 102 -16.36 13.38 15.54
N VAL A 103 -16.94 13.12 14.36
CA VAL A 103 -16.71 13.93 13.14
C VAL A 103 -17.97 14.64 12.68
N ASN A 104 -19.05 13.90 12.40
CA ASN A 104 -20.33 14.50 11.96
C ASN A 104 -21.48 14.32 12.95
N LYS A 105 -21.33 13.42 13.93
CA LYS A 105 -22.33 13.16 14.98
C LYS A 105 -21.62 12.99 16.31
N TYR A 106 -22.23 13.50 17.38
CA TYR A 106 -21.65 13.53 18.73
C TYR A 106 -20.26 14.21 18.73
N VAL A 107 -20.18 15.36 18.08
CA VAL A 107 -18.96 16.17 18.05
C VAL A 107 -18.82 16.87 19.41
N THR A 108 -17.70 16.64 20.09
CA THR A 108 -17.38 17.31 21.35
C THR A 108 -16.76 18.68 21.06
N GLU A 109 -17.32 19.76 21.61
CA GLU A 109 -16.82 21.13 21.41
C GLU A 109 -15.53 21.38 22.21
N ASP A 110 -15.40 20.75 23.37
CA ASP A 110 -14.17 20.74 24.14
C ASP A 110 -13.13 19.92 23.39
N LYS A 111 -12.18 20.62 22.75
CA LYS A 111 -10.94 20.01 22.29
C LYS A 111 -10.21 19.50 23.53
N VAL A 112 -10.44 18.24 23.89
CA VAL A 112 -9.51 17.52 24.74
C VAL A 112 -8.21 17.53 23.94
N ASP A 113 -7.24 18.33 24.38
CA ASP A 113 -5.87 18.27 23.89
C ASP A 113 -5.35 16.87 24.20
N ARG A 114 -5.68 15.92 23.33
CA ARG A 114 -5.11 14.59 23.37
C ARG A 114 -3.68 14.80 22.91
N GLU A 115 -2.75 14.78 23.86
CA GLU A 115 -1.33 14.68 23.58
C GLU A 115 -1.08 13.36 22.84
N VAL A 116 -1.15 13.42 21.51
CA VAL A 116 -0.66 12.34 20.65
C VAL A 116 0.85 12.50 20.57
N GLU A 117 1.58 11.52 21.09
CA GLU A 117 3.02 11.47 20.96
C GLU A 117 3.37 11.21 19.48
N PHE A 118 3.80 12.26 18.78
CA PHE A 118 4.27 12.12 17.40
C PHE A 118 5.57 11.32 17.37
N HIS A 119 5.67 10.37 16.45
CA HIS A 119 6.94 9.72 16.21
C HIS A 119 7.92 10.77 15.63
N PRO A 120 9.03 11.07 16.33
CA PRO A 120 9.92 12.15 15.91
C PRO A 120 10.65 11.77 14.63
N PHE A 121 10.82 12.75 13.73
CA PHE A 121 11.76 12.62 12.63
C PHE A 121 13.19 12.70 13.17
N ASN A 122 14.03 11.72 12.82
CA ASN A 122 15.43 11.72 13.23
C ASN A 122 16.34 12.17 12.06
N PRO A 123 16.82 13.43 12.04
CA PRO A 123 17.70 13.92 10.99
C PRO A 123 19.05 13.18 10.97
N GLU A 124 19.54 12.71 12.11
CA GLU A 124 20.79 11.94 12.19
C GLU A 124 20.68 10.61 11.43
N ALA A 125 19.48 10.02 11.35
CA ALA A 125 19.28 8.79 10.59
C ALA A 125 19.61 8.97 9.11
N ALA A 126 19.29 10.13 8.52
CA ALA A 126 19.64 10.45 7.15
C ALA A 126 21.17 10.57 6.99
N GLU A 127 21.84 11.23 7.94
CA GLU A 127 23.30 11.36 7.92
C GLU A 127 24.02 10.01 8.11
N VAL A 128 23.53 9.15 9.00
CA VAL A 128 24.02 7.78 9.17
C VAL A 128 23.86 7.00 7.88
N GLN A 129 22.71 7.10 7.20
CA GLN A 129 22.47 6.41 5.95
C GLN A 129 23.36 6.92 4.81
N LYS A 130 23.58 8.24 4.70
CA LYS A 130 24.52 8.83 3.74
C LYS A 130 25.94 8.33 3.96
N LYS A 131 26.41 8.30 5.22
CA LYS A 131 27.75 7.77 5.57
C LYS A 131 27.88 6.29 5.24
N ARG A 132 26.86 5.48 5.53
CA ARG A 132 26.82 4.05 5.15
C ARG A 132 26.92 3.88 3.64
N LEU A 133 26.14 4.66 2.89
CA LEU A 133 26.15 4.63 1.42
C LEU A 133 27.54 5.02 0.86
N GLN A 134 28.15 6.08 1.37
CA GLN A 134 29.50 6.51 0.98
C GLN A 134 30.53 5.43 1.26
N LYS A 135 30.47 4.80 2.44
CA LYS A 135 31.37 3.70 2.81
C LYS A 135 31.23 2.51 1.86
N VAL A 136 30.00 2.11 1.54
CA VAL A 136 29.75 1.02 0.59
C VAL A 136 30.30 1.36 -0.79
N LYS A 137 30.07 2.59 -1.27
CA LYS A 137 30.59 3.05 -2.58
C LYS A 137 32.11 3.14 -2.61
N SER A 138 32.77 3.48 -1.51
CA SER A 138 34.24 3.58 -1.48
C SER A 138 34.94 2.24 -1.28
N SER A 139 34.28 1.24 -0.69
CA SER A 139 34.89 -0.07 -0.41
C SER A 139 34.58 -1.15 -1.44
N ARG A 140 33.64 -0.91 -2.37
CA ARG A 140 33.23 -1.90 -3.37
C ARG A 140 34.20 -1.95 -4.55
N ASP A 141 34.18 -3.08 -5.26
CA ASP A 141 34.90 -3.26 -6.52
C ASP A 141 34.12 -2.59 -7.66
N GLU A 142 34.54 -1.38 -8.03
CA GLU A 142 33.84 -0.57 -9.03
C GLU A 142 33.85 -1.21 -10.43
N ALA A 143 34.85 -2.04 -10.75
CA ALA A 143 34.89 -2.76 -12.02
C ALA A 143 33.78 -3.82 -12.09
N LYS A 144 33.64 -4.62 -11.02
CA LYS A 144 32.57 -5.63 -10.91
C LYS A 144 31.18 -5.00 -10.87
N VAL A 145 31.03 -3.84 -10.24
CA VAL A 145 29.76 -3.10 -10.23
C VAL A 145 29.37 -2.68 -11.64
N LYS A 146 30.29 -2.09 -12.40
CA LYS A 146 30.04 -1.68 -13.78
C LYS A 146 29.70 -2.86 -14.68
N GLU A 147 30.41 -3.97 -14.54
CA GLU A 147 30.13 -5.22 -15.26
C GLU A 147 28.72 -5.74 -14.95
N ALA A 148 28.38 -5.88 -13.66
CA ALA A 148 27.07 -6.38 -13.24
C ALA A 148 25.91 -5.45 -13.66
N LEU A 149 26.11 -4.13 -13.64
CA LEU A 149 25.13 -3.16 -14.14
C LEU A 149 24.98 -3.22 -15.66
N SER A 150 26.08 -3.44 -16.40
CA SER A 150 26.05 -3.61 -17.85
C SER A 150 25.29 -4.87 -18.25
N GLU A 151 25.56 -5.99 -17.58
CA GLU A 151 24.83 -7.24 -17.81
C GLU A 151 23.34 -7.09 -17.48
N LEU A 152 23.01 -6.43 -16.36
CA LEU A 152 21.63 -6.15 -16.00
C LEU A 152 20.93 -5.29 -17.06
N LYS A 153 21.61 -4.30 -17.62
CA LYS A 153 21.07 -3.45 -18.69
C LYS A 153 20.81 -4.25 -19.96
N GLN A 154 21.72 -5.15 -20.33
CA GLN A 154 21.54 -6.02 -21.50
C GLN A 154 20.37 -6.98 -21.31
N ALA A 155 20.28 -7.63 -20.15
CA ALA A 155 19.15 -8.52 -19.82
C ALA A 155 17.81 -7.77 -19.77
N ALA A 156 17.79 -6.51 -19.30
CA ALA A 156 16.58 -5.69 -19.28
C ALA A 156 16.06 -5.33 -20.68
N GLN A 157 16.89 -5.45 -21.72
CA GLN A 157 16.49 -5.22 -23.12
C GLN A 157 15.98 -6.50 -23.81
N THR A 158 16.02 -7.64 -23.12
CA THR A 158 15.54 -8.93 -23.62
C THR A 158 14.37 -9.42 -22.76
N ASP A 159 13.79 -10.56 -23.13
CA ASP A 159 12.77 -11.26 -22.33
C ASP A 159 13.38 -12.20 -21.27
N ASP A 160 14.69 -12.07 -21.00
CA ASP A 160 15.38 -12.93 -20.04
C ASP A 160 14.97 -12.61 -18.59
N ASN A 161 15.10 -13.61 -17.72
CA ASN A 161 14.85 -13.41 -16.30
C ASN A 161 15.89 -12.47 -15.68
N LEU A 162 15.45 -11.34 -15.12
CA LEU A 162 16.30 -10.32 -14.51
C LEU A 162 16.82 -10.70 -13.12
N MET A 163 16.18 -11.62 -12.41
CA MET A 163 16.51 -11.94 -11.02
C MET A 163 17.96 -12.40 -10.81
N PRO A 164 18.55 -13.28 -11.64
CA PRO A 164 19.96 -13.63 -11.54
C PRO A 164 20.90 -12.42 -11.67
N CYS A 165 20.63 -11.51 -12.60
CA CYS A 165 21.41 -10.30 -12.82
C CYS A 165 21.28 -9.32 -11.63
N ILE A 166 20.07 -9.16 -11.07
CA ILE A 166 19.84 -8.36 -9.87
C ILE A 166 20.62 -8.93 -8.69
N LEU A 167 20.60 -10.25 -8.49
CA LEU A 167 21.37 -10.90 -7.42
C LEU A 167 22.88 -10.70 -7.60
N LYS A 168 23.40 -10.78 -8.84
CA LYS A 168 24.81 -10.46 -9.14
C LYS A 168 25.12 -9.00 -8.77
N ALA A 169 24.29 -8.05 -9.20
CA ALA A 169 24.47 -6.63 -8.90
C ALA A 169 24.45 -6.35 -7.38
N VAL A 170 23.48 -6.89 -6.64
CA VAL A 170 23.39 -6.70 -5.19
C VAL A 170 24.60 -7.31 -4.47
N ARG A 171 25.10 -8.48 -4.90
CA ARG A 171 26.32 -9.09 -4.35
C ARG A 171 27.58 -8.27 -4.60
N CYS A 172 27.60 -7.47 -5.66
CA CYS A 172 28.66 -6.48 -5.93
C CYS A 172 28.49 -5.18 -5.14
N TYR A 173 27.51 -5.09 -4.24
CA TYR A 173 27.17 -3.87 -3.49
C TYR A 173 26.72 -2.70 -4.39
N THR A 174 26.04 -3.02 -5.49
CA THR A 174 25.26 -2.05 -6.25
C THR A 174 24.10 -1.54 -5.41
N THR A 175 23.82 -0.25 -5.49
CA THR A 175 22.76 0.40 -4.70
C THR A 175 21.41 0.29 -5.41
N LEU A 176 20.32 0.43 -4.64
CA LEU A 176 18.96 0.43 -5.20
C LEU A 176 18.80 1.50 -6.28
N GLY A 177 19.35 2.70 -6.07
CA GLY A 177 19.28 3.81 -7.03
C GLY A 177 20.03 3.53 -8.35
N GLU A 178 21.13 2.78 -8.31
CA GLU A 178 21.86 2.40 -9.53
C GLU A 178 21.10 1.34 -10.32
N ILE A 179 20.50 0.35 -9.65
CA ILE A 179 19.65 -0.68 -10.29
C ILE A 179 18.40 -0.04 -10.90
N THR A 180 17.69 0.80 -10.15
CA THR A 180 16.49 1.48 -10.66
C THR A 180 16.84 2.48 -11.76
N GLY A 181 18.02 3.11 -11.72
CA GLY A 181 18.52 3.94 -12.82
C GLY A 181 18.62 3.17 -14.13
N ILE A 182 19.17 1.95 -14.11
CA ILE A 182 19.20 1.08 -15.30
C ILE A 182 17.80 0.76 -15.82
N PHE A 183 16.87 0.43 -14.93
CA PHE A 183 15.49 0.16 -15.33
C PHE A 183 14.78 1.39 -15.89
N LYS A 184 15.03 2.58 -15.34
CA LYS A 184 14.52 3.83 -15.90
C LYS A 184 15.08 4.12 -17.28
N ASP A 185 16.36 3.86 -17.52
CA ASP A 185 16.97 4.03 -18.84
C ASP A 185 16.35 3.13 -19.92
N VAL A 186 15.94 1.91 -19.54
CA VAL A 186 15.43 0.90 -20.48
C VAL A 186 13.90 0.96 -20.62
N PHE A 187 13.17 1.07 -19.51
CA PHE A 187 11.70 1.01 -19.48
C PHE A 187 11.03 2.38 -19.35
N GLY A 188 11.79 3.43 -19.01
CA GLY A 188 11.24 4.74 -18.69
C GLY A 188 10.63 4.80 -17.28
N GLU A 189 9.79 5.82 -17.07
CA GLU A 189 9.06 6.02 -15.83
C GLU A 189 7.56 5.93 -16.10
N PHE A 190 6.85 5.21 -15.24
CA PHE A 190 5.40 5.15 -15.30
C PHE A 190 4.81 6.54 -15.04
N LYS A 191 3.94 6.99 -15.94
CA LYS A 191 3.13 8.20 -15.78
C LYS A 191 1.69 7.79 -15.64
N GLU A 192 1.11 8.12 -14.49
CA GLU A 192 -0.28 7.81 -14.24
C GLU A 192 -1.20 8.56 -15.22
N PRO A 193 -2.15 7.87 -15.87
CA PRO A 193 -3.16 8.53 -16.67
C PRO A 193 -4.07 9.33 -15.73
N ALA A 194 -3.94 10.65 -15.73
CA ALA A 194 -4.82 11.53 -14.96
C ALA A 194 -6.21 11.56 -15.59
N ALA A 195 -7.08 10.63 -15.19
CA ALA A 195 -8.48 10.59 -15.61
C ALA A 195 -9.38 11.08 -14.47
N PHE A 196 -9.81 12.34 -14.55
CA PHE A 196 -11.04 12.80 -13.89
C PHE A 196 -12.05 13.07 -15.00
N SER A 197 -12.65 12.00 -15.51
CA SER A 197 -13.71 12.14 -16.51
C SER A 197 -15.02 12.48 -15.81
N LYS A 198 -15.48 13.73 -15.98
CA LYS A 198 -16.91 14.04 -15.86
C LYS A 198 -17.64 13.29 -16.98
N ASN A 199 -18.45 12.30 -16.65
CA ASN A 199 -19.64 11.91 -17.43
C ASN A 199 -20.42 10.83 -16.68
N GLN A 200 -21.19 11.23 -15.68
CA GLN A 200 -22.36 10.51 -15.17
C GLN A 200 -23.07 11.42 -14.16
N GLU A 201 -23.87 12.36 -14.71
CA GLU A 201 -25.11 12.80 -14.05
C GLU A 201 -26.18 11.72 -14.22
#